data_AF-A0A6P0UEL6-F1
#
_entry.id   AF-A0A6P0UEL6-F1
#
_cell.length_a   1.000
_cell.length_b   1.000
_cell.length_c   1.000
_cell.angle_alpha   90.00
_cell.angle_beta   90.00
_cell.angle_gamma   90.00
#
_symmetry.space_group_name_H-M   'P 1'
#
loop_
_entity.id
_entity.type
_entity.pdbx_description
1 polymer ?
#
loop_
_entity_poly.entity_id
_entity_poly.type
_entity_poly.pdbx_seq_one_letter_code
_entity_poly.pdbx_strand_id
1 'polypeptide(L)'
;MQRFTGEGVITTGEGIRKKIQEKMHGHKTYGYGRWATILKNGEHFMGCSGLAYLFEFEEIVVVYRFLPEFWKRGLATEATRAILAYAFEELKLKRIVAIALTENRASIRVMEKTGMKFDILKRLPLNRFHQ
;
A
#
# COMPACT_ATOMS: atom_id res chain seq x y z
N MET A 1 -14.78 3.51 3.34
CA MET A 1 -14.93 3.64 1.87
C MET A 1 -13.75 2.97 1.16
N GLN A 2 -13.99 1.86 0.45
CA GLN A 2 -13.00 1.17 -0.39
C GLN A 2 -13.43 1.34 -1.85
N ARG A 3 -12.90 2.34 -2.54
CA ARG A 3 -13.36 2.66 -3.90
C ARG A 3 -12.60 1.90 -5.00
N PHE A 4 -11.38 1.42 -4.72
CA PHE A 4 -10.47 0.89 -5.74
C PHE A 4 -9.69 -0.35 -5.28
N THR A 5 -10.17 -1.05 -4.25
CA THR A 5 -9.51 -2.22 -3.66
C THR A 5 -10.58 -3.24 -3.32
N GLY A 6 -10.50 -4.46 -3.86
CA GLY A 6 -11.49 -5.53 -3.61
C GLY A 6 -11.35 -6.22 -2.24
N GLU A 7 -10.83 -5.55 -1.20
CA GLU A 7 -10.81 -6.14 0.14
C GLU A 7 -12.20 -6.01 0.78
N GLY A 8 -12.78 -7.11 1.28
CA GLY A 8 -14.05 -7.05 2.03
C GLY A 8 -13.98 -6.14 3.26
N VAL A 9 -15.10 -5.52 3.63
CA VAL A 9 -15.18 -4.68 4.84
C VAL A 9 -15.38 -5.58 6.06
N ILE A 10 -14.40 -5.57 6.98
CA ILE A 10 -14.54 -6.24 8.27
C ILE A 10 -15.07 -5.23 9.28
N THR A 11 -16.21 -5.53 9.89
CA THR A 11 -16.92 -4.62 10.80
C THR A 11 -16.85 -5.03 12.26
N THR A 12 -16.36 -6.24 12.57
CA THR A 12 -16.25 -6.73 13.96
C THR A 12 -14.89 -6.40 14.57
N GLY A 13 -14.88 -6.01 15.85
CA GLY A 13 -13.64 -5.71 16.58
C GLY A 13 -12.68 -6.91 16.64
N GLU A 14 -13.22 -8.12 16.77
CA GLU A 14 -12.44 -9.37 16.71
C GLU A 14 -11.83 -9.62 15.33
N GLY A 15 -12.61 -9.44 14.25
CA GLY A 15 -12.12 -9.59 12.89
C GLY A 15 -11.00 -8.60 12.55
N ILE A 16 -11.12 -7.36 13.03
CA ILE A 16 -10.09 -6.33 12.90
C ILE A 16 -8.81 -6.75 13.63
N ARG A 17 -8.92 -7.19 14.90
CA ARG A 17 -7.76 -7.65 15.70
C ARG A 17 -7.04 -8.81 15.02
N LYS A 18 -7.79 -9.81 14.55
CA LYS A 18 -7.22 -10.95 13.83
C LYS A 18 -6.42 -10.51 12.60
N LYS A 19 -6.97 -9.60 11.80
CA LYS A 19 -6.26 -9.06 10.62
C LYS A 19 -5.03 -8.24 10.96
N ILE A 20 -5.04 -7.51 12.07
CA ILE A 20 -3.84 -6.79 12.54
C ILE A 20 -2.75 -7.80 12.91
N GLN A 21 -3.09 -8.86 13.65
CA GLN A 21 -2.13 -9.89 14.06
C GLN A 21 -1.52 -10.63 12.86
N GLU A 22 -2.35 -11.01 11.87
CA GLU A 22 -1.87 -11.60 10.61
C GLU A 22 -0.87 -10.68 9.89
N LYS A 23 -1.13 -9.37 9.85
CA LYS A 23 -0.23 -8.39 9.22
C LYS A 23 1.05 -8.14 10.03
N MET A 24 0.99 -8.18 11.36
CA MET A 24 2.16 -8.02 12.23
C MET A 24 3.15 -9.18 12.10
N HIS A 25 2.66 -10.38 11.80
CA HIS A 25 3.52 -11.55 11.60
C HIS A 25 4.48 -11.36 10.41
N GLY A 26 3.98 -10.85 9.28
CA GLY A 26 4.81 -10.58 8.10
C GLY A 26 5.98 -9.62 8.39
N HIS A 27 5.74 -8.59 9.20
CA HIS A 27 6.80 -7.65 9.59
C HIS A 27 7.90 -8.29 10.42
N LYS A 28 7.54 -9.16 11.38
CA LYS A 28 8.53 -9.88 12.21
C LYS A 28 9.40 -10.83 11.40
N THR A 29 8.83 -11.45 10.37
CA THR A 29 9.53 -12.47 9.56
C THR A 29 10.37 -11.84 8.45
N TYR A 30 9.88 -10.81 7.78
CA TYR A 30 10.50 -10.27 6.56
C TYR A 30 11.07 -8.85 6.72
N GLY A 31 10.90 -8.23 7.89
CA GLY A 31 11.29 -6.83 8.11
C GLY A 31 10.34 -5.81 7.47
N TYR A 32 9.27 -6.26 6.79
CA TYR A 32 8.30 -5.40 6.12
C TYR A 32 6.86 -5.86 6.27
N GLY A 33 5.93 -4.91 6.19
CA GLY A 33 4.50 -5.16 6.24
C GLY A 33 3.70 -3.88 6.01
N ARG A 34 2.39 -3.93 6.27
CA ARG A 34 1.54 -2.74 6.31
C ARG A 34 1.61 -2.10 7.69
N TRP A 35 2.06 -0.85 7.75
CA TRP A 35 2.14 -0.06 8.97
C TRP A 35 0.96 0.89 9.10
N ALA A 36 0.61 1.25 10.34
CA ALA A 36 -0.23 2.40 10.60
C ALA A 36 0.52 3.68 10.19
N THR A 37 -0.17 4.61 9.54
CA THR A 37 0.39 5.91 9.16
C THR A 37 -0.27 6.98 10.02
N ILE A 38 0.53 7.66 10.84
CA ILE A 38 0.06 8.59 11.87
C ILE A 38 0.66 9.97 11.60
N LEU A 39 -0.11 11.04 11.77
CA LEU A 39 0.41 12.40 11.70
C LEU A 39 1.40 12.67 12.84
N LYS A 40 2.53 13.30 12.53
CA LYS A 40 3.55 13.63 13.54
C LYS A 40 3.07 14.67 14.57
N ASN A 41 2.17 15.57 14.17
CA ASN A 41 1.74 16.73 14.97
C ASN A 41 0.47 16.49 15.80
N GLY A 42 -0.06 15.27 15.79
CA GLY A 42 -1.21 14.86 16.57
C GLY A 42 -1.53 13.43 16.18
N GLU A 43 -1.83 12.58 17.15
CA GLU A 43 -2.00 11.11 17.03
C GLU A 43 -3.19 10.65 16.16
N HIS A 44 -3.42 11.33 15.04
CA HIS A 44 -4.46 11.04 14.09
C HIS A 44 -3.99 9.94 13.15
N PHE A 45 -4.64 8.78 13.27
CA PHE A 45 -4.52 7.70 12.32
C PHE A 45 -5.02 8.16 10.95
N MET A 46 -4.13 8.17 9.96
CA MET A 46 -4.44 8.60 8.60
C MET A 46 -4.82 7.43 7.67
N GLY A 47 -4.60 6.20 8.13
CA GLY A 47 -4.69 5.00 7.30
C GLY A 47 -3.43 4.14 7.43
N CYS A 48 -3.12 3.39 6.38
CA CYS A 48 -1.97 2.48 6.38
C CYS A 48 -1.14 2.60 5.11
N SER A 49 0.14 2.31 5.24
CA SER A 49 1.09 2.24 4.12
C SER A 49 2.22 1.28 4.44
N GLY A 50 2.87 0.73 3.42
CA GLY A 50 4.02 -0.15 3.60
C GLY A 50 4.25 -1.06 2.40
N LEU A 51 4.78 -2.25 2.66
CA LEU A 51 5.04 -3.27 1.65
C LEU A 51 4.13 -4.48 1.87
N ALA A 52 3.77 -5.15 0.78
CA ALA A 52 3.09 -6.43 0.81
C ALA A 52 3.66 -7.34 -0.28
N TYR A 53 3.74 -8.64 -0.01
CA TYR A 53 3.99 -9.62 -1.04
C TYR A 53 2.66 -9.99 -1.71
N LEU A 54 2.57 -9.84 -3.03
CA LEU A 54 1.43 -10.31 -3.81
C LEU A 54 1.80 -11.63 -4.48
N PHE A 55 1.21 -12.72 -3.99
CA PHE A 55 1.46 -14.08 -4.48
C PHE A 55 1.10 -14.24 -5.95
N GLU A 56 0.07 -13.54 -6.42
CA GLU A 56 -0.39 -13.60 -7.81
C GLU A 56 0.66 -13.07 -8.81
N PHE A 57 1.55 -12.20 -8.34
CA PHE A 57 2.60 -11.59 -9.14
C PHE A 57 4.00 -12.07 -8.80
N GLU A 58 4.14 -12.73 -7.65
CA GLU A 58 5.43 -13.05 -7.03
C GLU A 58 6.29 -11.78 -6.84
N GLU A 59 5.64 -10.69 -6.44
CA GLU A 59 6.24 -9.37 -6.38
C GLU A 59 5.99 -8.72 -5.01
N ILE A 60 7.01 -7.97 -4.55
CA ILE A 60 6.86 -7.07 -3.40
C ILE A 60 6.32 -5.74 -3.91
N VAL A 61 5.17 -5.35 -3.38
CA VAL A 61 4.45 -4.17 -3.84
C VAL A 61 4.38 -3.12 -2.73
N VAL A 62 4.56 -1.86 -3.11
CA VAL A 62 4.23 -0.75 -2.22
C VAL A 62 2.72 -0.53 -2.20
N VAL A 63 2.16 -0.48 -1.00
CA VAL A 63 0.72 -0.30 -0.77
C VAL A 63 0.48 0.91 0.12
N TYR A 64 -0.61 1.62 -0.14
CA TYR A 64 -1.08 2.68 0.73
C TYR A 64 -2.59 2.85 0.62
N ARG A 65 -3.20 3.24 1.74
CA ARG A 65 -4.61 3.57 1.85
C ARG A 65 -4.75 4.64 2.92
N PHE A 66 -5.16 5.83 2.50
CA PHE A 66 -5.41 6.96 3.38
C PHE A 66 -6.91 7.20 3.52
N LEU A 67 -7.35 7.70 4.68
CA LEU A 67 -8.72 8.15 4.87
C LEU A 67 -9.00 9.40 3.99
N PRO A 68 -10.23 9.57 3.46
CA PRO A 68 -10.56 10.63 2.51
C PRO A 68 -10.19 12.05 2.96
N GLU A 69 -10.32 12.36 4.24
CA GLU A 69 -9.99 13.65 4.83
C GLU A 69 -8.51 14.03 4.69
N PHE A 70 -7.62 13.04 4.50
CA PHE A 70 -6.17 13.25 4.30
C PHE A 70 -5.76 13.26 2.83
N TRP A 71 -6.69 13.10 1.88
CA TRP A 71 -6.36 13.10 0.45
C TRP A 71 -5.94 14.48 -0.05
N LYS A 72 -5.24 14.50 -1.20
CA LYS A 72 -4.75 15.71 -1.89
C LYS A 72 -3.75 16.57 -1.10
N ARG A 73 -3.20 16.05 0.02
CA ARG A 73 -2.18 16.73 0.84
C ARG A 73 -0.74 16.28 0.58
N GLY A 74 -0.51 15.41 -0.41
CA GLY A 74 0.83 14.86 -0.70
C GLY A 74 1.30 13.73 0.24
N LEU A 75 0.52 13.40 1.27
CA LEU A 75 0.88 12.42 2.30
C LEU A 75 1.18 11.02 1.75
N ALA A 76 0.43 10.56 0.74
CA ALA A 76 0.72 9.28 0.08
C ALA A 76 2.08 9.31 -0.63
N THR A 77 2.43 10.41 -1.30
CA THR A 77 3.74 10.59 -1.94
C THR A 77 4.87 10.58 -0.92
N GLU A 78 4.70 11.29 0.20
CA GLU A 78 5.68 11.31 1.29
C GLU A 78 5.89 9.91 1.88
N ALA A 79 4.80 9.22 2.23
CA ALA A 79 4.86 7.87 2.76
C ALA A 79 5.51 6.90 1.77
N THR A 80 5.11 6.94 0.49
CA THR A 80 5.70 6.07 -0.55
C THR A 80 7.20 6.33 -0.71
N ARG A 81 7.67 7.59 -0.68
CA ARG A 81 9.12 7.88 -0.74
C ARG A 81 9.88 7.27 0.44
N ALA A 82 9.36 7.43 1.65
CA ALA A 82 9.98 6.86 2.85
C ALA A 82 10.02 5.32 2.79
N ILE A 83 8.94 4.69 2.32
CA ILE A 83 8.86 3.24 2.16
C ILE A 83 9.87 2.75 1.11
N LEU A 84 9.98 3.43 -0.04
CA LEU A 84 10.95 3.05 -1.07
C LEU A 84 12.39 3.20 -0.57
N ALA A 85 12.71 4.30 0.12
CA ALA A 85 14.02 4.48 0.76
C ALA A 85 14.33 3.31 1.71
N TYR A 86 13.43 3.00 2.64
CA TYR A 86 13.58 1.84 3.53
C TYR A 86 13.75 0.51 2.77
N ALA A 87 12.96 0.29 1.72
CA ALA A 87 13.01 -0.94 0.92
C ALA A 87 14.36 -1.15 0.23
N PHE A 88 14.95 -0.08 -0.32
CA PHE A 88 16.22 -0.16 -1.05
C PHE A 88 17.44 -0.05 -0.13
N GLU A 89 17.37 0.81 0.88
CA GLU A 89 18.50 1.13 1.76
C GLU A 89 18.64 0.12 2.90
N GLU A 90 17.54 -0.27 3.56
CA GLU A 90 17.59 -1.16 4.72
C GLU A 90 17.34 -2.61 4.32
N LEU A 91 16.26 -2.88 3.58
CA LEU A 91 15.90 -4.24 3.18
C LEU A 91 16.71 -4.77 1.98
N LYS A 92 17.50 -3.90 1.33
CA LYS A 92 18.31 -4.22 0.14
C LYS A 92 17.53 -4.90 -0.99
N LEU A 93 16.24 -4.59 -1.11
CA LEU A 93 15.40 -5.16 -2.17
C LEU A 93 15.85 -4.62 -3.52
N LYS A 94 15.91 -5.47 -4.55
CA LYS A 94 16.37 -5.06 -5.88
C LYS A 94 15.29 -4.37 -6.70
N ARG A 95 14.03 -4.58 -6.34
CA ARG A 95 12.86 -4.18 -7.12
C ARG A 95 11.63 -4.10 -6.23
N ILE A 96 10.80 -3.09 -6.50
CA ILE A 96 9.49 -2.88 -5.89
C ILE A 96 8.53 -2.48 -6.99
N VAL A 97 7.31 -3.02 -6.96
CA VAL A 97 6.25 -2.65 -7.91
C VAL A 97 5.12 -1.88 -7.21
N ALA A 98 4.30 -1.21 -7.99
CA ALA A 98 3.05 -0.61 -7.53
C ALA A 98 1.96 -0.93 -8.55
N ILE A 99 0.76 -1.21 -8.07
CA ILE A 99 -0.38 -1.59 -8.91
C ILE A 99 -1.53 -0.64 -8.63
N ALA A 100 -2.10 -0.10 -9.69
CA ALA A 100 -3.32 0.70 -9.62
C ALA A 100 -4.21 0.41 -10.82
N LEU A 101 -5.52 0.53 -10.59
CA LEU A 101 -6.50 0.64 -11.66
C LEU A 101 -6.20 1.87 -12.51
N THR A 102 -6.41 1.76 -13.83
CA THR A 102 -6.15 2.85 -14.79
C THR A 102 -6.97 4.10 -14.48
N GLU A 103 -8.15 3.94 -13.87
CA GLU A 103 -9.05 4.99 -13.41
C GLU A 103 -8.54 5.68 -12.14
N ASN A 104 -7.66 5.05 -11.36
CA ASN A 104 -7.11 5.61 -10.13
C ASN A 104 -5.97 6.59 -10.41
N ARG A 105 -6.32 7.70 -11.05
CA ARG A 105 -5.39 8.79 -11.40
C ARG A 105 -4.62 9.34 -10.20
N ALA A 106 -5.20 9.29 -9.00
CA ALA A 106 -4.52 9.75 -7.80
C ALA A 106 -3.33 8.86 -7.44
N SER A 107 -3.50 7.54 -7.51
CA SER A 107 -2.43 6.57 -7.24
C SER A 107 -1.35 6.60 -8.32
N ILE A 108 -1.74 6.70 -9.60
CA ILE A 108 -0.79 6.85 -10.71
C ILE A 108 0.12 8.07 -10.50
N ARG A 109 -0.45 9.23 -10.14
CA ARG A 109 0.33 10.44 -9.84
C ARG A 109 1.28 10.27 -8.66
N VAL A 110 0.95 9.44 -7.67
CA VAL A 110 1.86 9.14 -6.56
C VAL A 110 3.07 8.36 -7.10
N MET A 111 2.83 7.32 -7.92
CA MET A 111 3.90 6.51 -8.54
C MET A 111 4.85 7.37 -9.38
N GLU A 112 4.31 8.26 -10.20
CA GLU A 112 5.08 9.21 -11.01
C GLU A 112 5.94 10.13 -10.13
N LYS A 113 5.35 10.74 -9.09
CA LYS A 113 6.06 11.65 -8.17
C LYS A 113 7.11 10.96 -7.29
N THR A 114 7.03 9.65 -7.16
CA THR A 114 8.02 8.84 -6.43
C THR A 114 9.09 8.25 -7.35
N GLY A 115 9.09 8.61 -8.64
CA GLY A 115 10.10 8.17 -9.61
C GLY A 115 9.94 6.72 -10.06
N MET A 116 8.78 6.10 -9.79
CA MET A 116 8.49 4.77 -10.33
C MET A 116 8.26 4.87 -11.82
N LYS A 117 8.78 3.91 -12.57
CA LYS A 117 8.63 3.85 -14.02
C LYS A 117 7.46 2.94 -14.37
N PHE A 118 6.63 3.39 -15.31
CA PHE A 118 5.57 2.56 -15.86
C PHE A 118 6.21 1.40 -16.62
N ASP A 119 5.76 0.19 -16.30
CA ASP A 119 6.19 -1.04 -16.95
C ASP A 119 4.96 -1.89 -17.24
N ILE A 120 4.86 -2.43 -18.45
CA ILE A 120 3.74 -3.27 -18.89
C ILE A 120 4.03 -4.69 -18.41
N LEU A 121 4.08 -4.85 -17.08
CA LEU A 121 4.66 -6.05 -16.48
C LEU A 121 3.84 -7.33 -16.64
N LYS A 122 2.56 -7.23 -17.03
CA LYS A 122 1.69 -8.32 -17.48
C LYS A 122 0.33 -7.71 -17.82
N ARG A 123 -0.23 -8.00 -19.00
CA ARG A 123 -1.67 -7.76 -19.26
C ARG A 123 -2.46 -8.64 -18.29
N LEU A 124 -3.08 -8.03 -17.28
CA LEU A 124 -3.95 -8.75 -16.35
C LEU A 124 -5.30 -9.02 -17.03
N PRO A 125 -5.88 -10.23 -16.95
CA PRO A 125 -7.29 -10.41 -17.25
C PRO A 125 -8.10 -9.55 -16.26
N LEU A 126 -8.87 -8.60 -16.79
CA LEU A 126 -9.61 -7.55 -16.06
C LEU A 126 -10.68 -8.07 -15.06
N ASN A 127 -10.90 -9.38 -14.98
CA ASN A 127 -12.08 -9.99 -14.38
C ASN A 127 -12.11 -10.01 -12.83
N ARG A 128 -11.25 -9.31 -12.10
CA ARG A 128 -11.17 -9.44 -10.63
C ARG A 128 -11.15 -8.15 -9.80
N PHE A 129 -11.32 -6.98 -10.41
CA PHE A 129 -11.45 -5.72 -9.65
C PHE A 129 -12.91 -5.30 -9.40
N HIS A 130 -13.88 -6.07 -9.90
CA HIS A 130 -15.31 -5.92 -9.65
C HIS A 130 -15.88 -7.23 -9.09
N GLN A 131 -15.69 -7.45 -7.79
CA GLN A 131 -16.60 -8.26 -6.95
C GLN A 131 -16.73 -7.56 -5.59
#